data_AF-A0A941RXB1-F1
#
_entry.id   AF-A0A941RXB1-F1
#
_cell.length_a   1.000
_cell.length_b   1.000
_cell.length_c   1.000
_cell.angle_alpha   90.00
_cell.angle_beta   90.00
_cell.angle_gamma   90.00
#
_symmetry.space_group_name_H-M   'P 1'
#
loop_
_entity.id
_entity.type
_entity.pdbx_description
1 polymer ?
#
loop_
_entity_poly.entity_id
_entity_poly.type
_entity_poly.pdbx_seq_one_letter_code
_entity_poly.pdbx_strand_id
1 'polypeptide(L)'
;VGSLAALRAFEDLAAPRGTGYRLADTQFPDQSRICLDSRGLLHFQSSDPSVPEFSLVLAEKTFTGWCADGRVWGDPYFLGDVSRTEPAVIFETLIQPFLRRLS
;
A
#
# COMPACT_ATOMS: atom_id res chain seq x y z
N VAL A 1 5.89 7.58 -23.73
CA VAL A 1 4.92 8.46 -23.06
C VAL A 1 3.82 7.56 -22.54
N GLY A 2 3.96 7.12 -21.29
CA GLY A 2 3.08 6.11 -20.71
C GLY A 2 1.67 6.67 -20.55
N SER A 3 0.67 5.89 -20.98
CA SER A 3 -0.73 6.15 -20.67
C SER A 3 -0.84 6.46 -19.17
N LEU A 4 -1.38 7.64 -18.83
CA LEU A 4 -1.88 7.85 -17.48
C LEU A 4 -2.98 6.80 -17.32
N ALA A 5 -2.68 5.71 -16.61
CA ALA A 5 -3.71 4.78 -16.14
C ALA A 5 -4.87 5.65 -15.62
N ALA A 6 -6.07 5.43 -16.15
CA ALA A 6 -7.22 6.28 -15.85
C ALA A 6 -7.29 6.50 -14.34
N LEU A 7 -7.29 7.78 -13.91
CA LEU A 7 -7.38 8.12 -12.49
C LEU A 7 -8.59 7.38 -11.91
N ARG A 8 -8.37 6.58 -10.87
CA ARG A 8 -9.43 5.89 -10.15
C ARG A 8 -9.70 6.61 -8.85
N ALA A 9 -10.96 6.95 -8.61
CA ALA A 9 -11.39 7.52 -7.34
C ALA A 9 -11.46 6.42 -6.28
N PHE A 10 -11.24 6.81 -5.02
CA PHE A 10 -11.55 5.96 -3.88
C PHE A 10 -13.03 6.13 -3.53
N GLU A 11 -13.70 5.03 -3.23
CA GLU A 11 -15.09 5.00 -2.78
C GLU A 11 -15.14 4.57 -1.31
N ASP A 12 -16.03 5.19 -0.52
CA ASP A 12 -16.15 4.89 0.91
C ASP A 12 -16.52 3.41 1.13
N LEU A 13 -15.76 2.74 1.99
CA LEU A 13 -15.99 1.35 2.37
C LEU A 13 -16.69 1.30 3.72
N ALA A 14 -17.80 0.56 3.79
CA ALA A 14 -18.60 0.42 5.00
C ALA A 14 -17.76 -0.21 6.13
N ALA A 15 -17.42 0.58 7.14
CA ALA A 15 -16.74 0.12 8.33
C ALA A 15 -17.77 -0.26 9.43
N PRO A 16 -17.48 -1.26 10.28
CA PRO A 16 -18.35 -1.61 11.42
C PRO A 16 -18.63 -0.38 12.31
N ARG A 17 -19.82 -0.33 12.91
CA ARG A 17 -20.15 0.77 13.83
C ARG A 17 -19.15 0.79 15.00
N GLY A 18 -18.67 1.99 15.33
CA GLY A 18 -17.72 2.21 16.43
C GLY A 18 -16.25 2.09 16.04
N THR A 19 -15.91 1.82 14.78
CA THR A 19 -14.51 1.93 14.32
C THR A 19 -14.12 3.41 14.27
N GLY A 20 -13.07 3.79 15.00
CA GLY A 20 -12.53 5.17 15.04
C GLY A 20 -11.79 5.61 13.78
N TYR A 21 -12.05 4.95 12.65
CA TYR A 21 -11.43 5.20 11.35
C TYR A 21 -12.45 5.00 10.23
N ARG A 22 -12.22 5.65 9.10
CA ARG A 22 -12.91 5.45 7.82
C ARG A 22 -11.95 4.79 6.84
N LEU A 23 -12.50 3.90 6.02
CA LEU A 23 -11.82 3.28 4.90
C LEU A 23 -12.47 3.75 3.60
N ALA A 24 -11.68 3.92 2.56
CA ALA A 24 -12.15 4.05 1.19
C ALA A 24 -11.29 3.14 0.31
N ASP A 25 -11.84 2.50 -0.71
CA ASP A 25 -11.06 1.62 -1.58
C ASP A 25 -11.28 1.90 -3.06
N THR A 26 -10.36 1.41 -3.87
CA THR A 26 -10.49 1.34 -5.33
C THR A 26 -10.06 -0.05 -5.77
N GLN A 27 -10.82 -0.63 -6.68
CA GLN A 27 -10.49 -1.88 -7.34
C GLN A 27 -10.08 -1.65 -8.79
N PHE A 28 -9.03 -2.36 -9.21
CA PHE A 28 -8.49 -2.34 -10.56
C PHE A 28 -9.09 -3.50 -11.40
N PRO A 29 -9.03 -3.44 -12.74
CA PRO A 29 -9.61 -4.47 -13.60
C PRO A 29 -9.02 -5.87 -13.39
N ASP A 30 -7.76 -5.94 -12.95
CA ASP A 30 -7.06 -7.17 -12.59
C ASP A 30 -7.50 -7.74 -11.24
N GLN A 31 -8.44 -7.10 -10.54
CA GLN A 31 -8.89 -7.37 -9.17
C GLN A 31 -7.93 -6.94 -8.05
N SER A 32 -6.80 -6.31 -8.38
CA SER A 32 -5.96 -5.65 -7.37
C SER A 32 -6.75 -4.52 -6.69
N ARG A 33 -6.47 -4.27 -5.42
CA ARG A 33 -7.15 -3.26 -4.60
C ARG A 33 -6.16 -2.36 -3.89
N ILE A 34 -6.54 -1.10 -3.74
CA ILE A 34 -5.87 -0.17 -2.83
C ILE A 34 -6.92 0.38 -1.87
N CYS A 35 -6.64 0.33 -0.57
CA CYS A 35 -7.53 0.85 0.47
C CYS A 35 -6.85 2.00 1.23
N LEU A 36 -7.47 3.17 1.21
CA LEU A 36 -7.09 4.35 1.97
C LEU A 36 -7.72 4.30 3.36
N ASP A 37 -6.87 4.38 4.39
CA ASP A 37 -7.29 4.55 5.77
C ASP A 37 -7.15 6.02 6.19
N SER A 38 -8.23 6.57 6.74
CA SER A 38 -8.30 7.93 7.29
C SER A 38 -7.24 8.31 8.33
N ARG A 39 -6.53 7.32 8.89
CA ARG A 39 -5.38 7.50 9.81
C ARG A 39 -4.06 7.79 9.09
N GLY A 40 -4.08 7.92 7.76
CA GLY A 40 -2.89 8.21 6.96
C GLY A 40 -2.14 6.95 6.53
N LEU A 41 -2.85 5.85 6.27
CA LEU A 41 -2.27 4.62 5.72
C LEU A 41 -2.89 4.30 4.35
N LEU A 42 -2.10 3.65 3.51
CA LEU A 42 -2.53 3.10 2.24
C LEU A 42 -2.19 1.61 2.19
N HIS A 43 -3.20 0.76 2.04
CA HIS A 43 -3.07 -0.68 1.99
C HIS A 43 -3.16 -1.16 0.54
N PHE A 44 -2.33 -2.12 0.17
CA PHE A 44 -2.20 -2.63 -1.19
C PHE A 44 -2.42 -4.14 -1.16
N GLN A 45 -3.33 -4.61 -2.01
CA GLN A 45 -3.63 -6.03 -2.19
C GLN A 45 -3.56 -6.36 -3.68
N SER A 46 -2.59 -7.19 -4.07
CA SER A 46 -2.51 -7.66 -5.45
C SER A 46 -3.50 -8.80 -5.69
N SER A 47 -3.99 -8.93 -6.92
CA SER A 47 -4.66 -10.14 -7.38
C SER A 47 -3.68 -11.29 -7.69
N ASP A 48 -2.38 -10.99 -7.82
CA ASP A 48 -1.34 -12.00 -7.97
C ASP A 48 -0.87 -12.48 -6.58
N PRO A 49 -1.11 -13.75 -6.21
CA PRO A 49 -0.75 -14.25 -4.89
C PRO A 49 0.76 -14.31 -4.64
N SER A 50 1.59 -14.13 -5.67
CA SER A 50 3.05 -14.01 -5.52
C SER A 50 3.51 -12.62 -5.06
N VAL A 51 2.64 -11.61 -5.17
CA VAL A 51 2.90 -10.26 -4.67
C VAL A 51 2.21 -10.11 -3.31
N PRO A 52 2.97 -10.10 -2.19
CA PRO A 52 2.38 -10.00 -0.87
C PRO A 52 1.68 -8.65 -0.65
N GLU A 53 0.67 -8.65 0.22
CA GLU A 53 0.00 -7.42 0.66
C GLU A 53 0.98 -6.52 1.40
N PHE A 54 0.82 -5.21 1.27
CA PHE A 54 1.67 -4.25 1.97
C PHE A 54 0.95 -2.95 2.29
N SER A 55 1.50 -2.17 3.22
CA SER A 55 0.93 -0.90 3.68
C SER A 55 1.98 0.20 3.71
N LEU A 56 1.57 1.44 3.39
CA LEU A 56 2.40 2.64 3.40
C LEU A 56 1.81 3.72 4.31
N VAL A 57 2.67 4.46 5.00
CA VAL A 57 2.33 5.70 5.71
C VAL A 57 2.32 6.88 4.74
N LEU A 58 1.25 7.68 4.77
CA LEU A 58 1.04 8.86 3.91
C LEU A 58 1.43 10.20 4.56
N ALA A 59 1.80 10.20 5.84
CA ALA A 59 1.98 11.42 6.64
C ALA A 59 3.39 12.04 6.57
N GLU A 60 4.34 11.45 5.82
CA GLU A 60 5.77 11.67 6.08
C GLU A 60 6.62 11.91 4.82
N LYS A 61 7.82 12.47 5.03
CA LYS A 61 8.84 12.64 3.98
C LYS A 61 9.47 11.33 3.52
N THR A 62 9.45 10.31 4.39
CA THR A 62 10.01 8.98 4.12
C THR A 62 8.87 7.97 4.08
N PHE A 63 8.71 7.29 2.95
CA PHE A 63 7.71 6.24 2.79
C PHE A 63 8.03 5.06 3.71
N THR A 64 7.32 4.99 4.82
CA THR A 64 7.43 3.89 5.79
C THR A 64 6.37 2.86 5.49
N GLY A 65 6.71 1.57 5.57
CA GLY A 65 5.76 0.52 5.26
C GLY A 65 6.09 -0.86 5.82
N TRP A 66 5.08 -1.72 5.72
CA TRP A 66 5.10 -3.10 6.16
C TRP A 66 4.60 -3.99 5.03
N CYS A 67 5.24 -5.14 4.87
CA CYS A 67 4.83 -6.19 3.96
C CYS A 67 4.37 -7.41 4.75
N ALA A 68 3.37 -8.12 4.24
CA ALA A 68 2.84 -9.35 4.85
C ALA A 68 3.90 -10.46 4.99
N ASP A 69 4.99 -10.41 4.22
CA ASP A 69 6.13 -11.34 4.33
C ASP A 69 7.14 -10.97 5.42
N GLY A 70 6.86 -9.94 6.23
CA GLY A 70 7.68 -9.50 7.35
C GLY A 70 8.72 -8.43 7.01
N ARG A 71 8.88 -8.07 5.74
CA ARG A 71 9.75 -6.94 5.36
C ARG A 71 9.15 -5.61 5.83
N VAL A 72 10.02 -4.73 6.33
CA VAL A 72 9.69 -3.36 6.75
C VAL A 72 10.73 -2.38 6.22
N TRP A 73 10.34 -1.14 5.97
CA TRP A 73 11.24 -0.10 5.47
C TRP A 73 10.78 1.29 5.92
N GLY A 74 11.71 2.25 5.98
CA GLY A 74 11.42 3.64 6.29
C GLY A 74 11.90 4.09 7.67
N ASP A 75 11.10 4.95 8.30
CA ASP A 75 11.50 5.77 9.44
C ASP A 75 11.48 4.98 10.77
N PRO A 76 12.55 5.05 11.60
CA PRO A 76 12.60 4.42 12.91
C PRO A 76 11.47 4.84 13.86
N TYR A 77 10.88 6.02 13.67
CA TYR A 77 9.75 6.49 14.47
C TYR A 77 8.58 5.48 14.47
N PHE A 78 8.26 4.89 13.31
CA PHE A 78 7.16 3.90 13.21
C PHE A 78 7.63 2.47 13.47
N LEU A 79 8.90 2.17 13.21
CA LEU A 79 9.41 0.81 13.16
C LEU A 79 10.14 0.40 14.44
N GLY A 80 10.62 1.36 15.24
CA GLY A 80 11.51 1.10 16.36
C GLY A 80 12.86 0.56 15.90
N ASP A 81 13.45 -0.33 16.70
CA ASP A 81 14.77 -0.92 16.47
C ASP A 81 14.68 -2.30 15.79
N VAL A 82 14.14 -2.30 14.57
CA VAL A 82 14.04 -3.51 13.73
C VAL A 82 14.97 -3.41 12.53
N SER A 83 15.46 -4.56 12.06
CA SER A 83 16.21 -4.61 10.81
C SER A 83 15.30 -4.21 9.66
N ARG A 84 15.72 -3.19 8.90
CA ARG A 84 14.94 -2.62 7.80
C ARG A 84 15.47 -3.11 6.46
N THR A 85 14.56 -3.34 5.53
CA THR A 85 14.89 -3.59 4.13
C THR A 85 15.19 -2.27 3.44
N GLU A 86 16.21 -2.27 2.59
CA GLU A 86 16.58 -1.09 1.81
C GLU A 86 15.43 -0.64 0.89
N PRO A 87 15.11 0.67 0.82
CA PRO A 87 14.00 1.16 0.01
C PRO A 87 14.09 0.79 -1.48
N ALA A 88 15.30 0.75 -2.05
CA ALA A 88 15.49 0.34 -3.44
C ALA A 88 15.05 -1.12 -3.67
N VAL A 89 15.40 -2.02 -2.75
CA VAL A 89 14.99 -3.43 -2.80
C VAL A 89 13.48 -3.56 -2.70
N ILE A 90 12.83 -2.80 -1.81
CA ILE A 90 11.35 -2.78 -1.72
C ILE A 90 10.72 -2.27 -3.01
N PHE A 91 11.25 -1.20 -3.58
CA PHE A 91 10.71 -0.66 -4.82
C PHE A 91 10.78 -1.70 -5.96
N GLU A 92 11.93 -2.32 -6.15
CA GLU A 92 12.17 -3.28 -7.24
C GLU A 92 11.44 -4.61 -7.07
N THR A 93 11.35 -5.12 -5.83
CA THR A 93 10.86 -6.48 -5.55
C THR A 93 9.41 -6.54 -5.06
N LEU A 94 8.79 -5.40 -4.74
CA LEU A 94 7.42 -5.34 -4.21
C LEU A 94 6.55 -4.31 -4.94
N ILE A 95 6.93 -3.03 -4.89
CA ILE A 95 6.10 -1.94 -5.44
C ILE A 95 6.03 -2.04 -6.97
N GLN A 96 7.16 -2.21 -7.65
CA GLN A 96 7.20 -2.26 -9.10
C GLN A 96 6.45 -3.50 -9.66
N PRO A 97 6.58 -4.72 -9.10
CA PRO A 97 5.73 -5.86 -9.47
C PRO A 97 4.24 -5.58 -9.34
N PHE A 98 3.80 -4.95 -8.24
CA PHE A 98 2.40 -4.53 -8.07
C PHE A 98 1.96 -3.56 -9.17
N LEU A 99 2.73 -2.49 -9.40
CA LEU A 99 2.39 -1.46 -10.39
C LEU A 99 2.33 -1.99 -11.83
N ARG A 100 3.18 -2.96 -12.20
CA ARG A 100 3.18 -3.59 -13.53
C ARG A 100 1.90 -4.37 -13.84
N ARG A 101 1.09 -4.71 -12.82
CA ARG A 101 -0.18 -5.45 -12.99
C ARG A 101 -1.39 -4.52 -13.15
N LEU A 102 -1.26 -3.24 -12.79
CA LEU A 102 -2.34 -2.27 -12.85
C LEU A 102 -2.59 -1.69 -14.26
N SER A 103 -1.77 -2.06 -15.24
CA SER A 103 -1.78 -1.52 -16.62
C SER A 103 -2.78 -2.22 -17.53
#